data_AF-A0A946GZL5-F1
#
_entry.id   AF-A0A946GZL5-F1
#
_cell.length_a   1.000
_cell.length_b   1.000
_cell.length_c   1.000
_cell.angle_alpha   90.00
_cell.angle_beta   90.00
_cell.angle_gamma   90.00
#
_symmetry.space_group_name_H-M   'P 1'
#
loop_
_entity.id
_entity.type
_entity.pdbx_description
1 polymer ?
#
loop_
_entity_poly.entity_id
_entity_poly.type
_entity_poly.pdbx_seq_one_letter_code
_entity_poly.pdbx_strand_id
1 'polypeptide(L)'
;MAPGLLPFVMWYFPHRDPISPTMRGIMVAVVFGLAIGIFAGYRRIRRQGESNQRLAAVAGYAASVLLTLIAFPNDAELGLTVLAILAFGDGSATLGGLLIGGPKLPWNRKKTVSGFFCFLIVGGAMASFIYWGETQMNPEAVPPFATIRTALICGGLAALLAAVVESIPSRINDNVRVGAVAAATVVITHAAIVGGS
;
A
#
# COMPACT_ATOMS: atom_id res chain seq x y z
N MET A 1 7.76 2.22 -9.55
CA MET A 1 7.26 1.34 -10.62
C MET A 1 7.68 -0.12 -10.39
N ALA A 2 8.97 -0.46 -10.34
CA ALA A 2 9.45 -1.84 -10.17
C ALA A 2 8.77 -2.67 -9.04
N PRO A 3 8.61 -2.18 -7.79
CA PRO A 3 7.97 -2.98 -6.75
C PRO A 3 6.45 -3.19 -6.94
N GLY A 4 5.77 -2.38 -7.77
CA GLY A 4 4.33 -2.55 -8.04
C GLY A 4 4.00 -3.74 -8.94
N LEU A 5 4.99 -4.28 -9.66
CA LEU A 5 4.83 -5.48 -10.47
C LEU A 5 5.04 -6.77 -9.67
N LEU A 6 5.57 -6.65 -8.45
CA LEU A 6 5.84 -7.79 -7.58
C LEU A 6 4.61 -8.69 -7.39
N PRO A 7 3.39 -8.18 -7.11
CA PRO A 7 2.22 -9.05 -6.94
C PRO A 7 1.96 -10.00 -8.12
N PHE A 8 2.13 -9.53 -9.36
CA PHE A 8 1.92 -10.34 -10.56
C PHE A 8 2.97 -11.45 -10.71
N VAL A 9 4.19 -11.19 -10.25
CA VAL A 9 5.25 -12.20 -10.21
C VAL A 9 4.97 -13.19 -9.08
N MET A 10 4.54 -12.71 -7.91
CA MET A 10 4.29 -13.55 -6.73
C MET A 10 3.22 -14.62 -6.98
N TRP A 11 2.26 -14.39 -7.88
CA TRP A 11 1.26 -15.41 -8.24
C TRP A 11 1.84 -16.71 -8.77
N TYR A 12 3.06 -16.71 -9.29
CA TYR A 12 3.70 -17.90 -9.87
C TYR A 12 4.67 -18.60 -8.91
N PHE A 13 4.95 -17.98 -7.76
CA PHE A 13 5.93 -18.47 -6.80
C PHE A 13 5.22 -18.79 -5.48
N PRO A 14 5.43 -19.99 -4.91
CA PRO A 14 4.95 -20.33 -3.59
C PRO A 14 5.57 -19.40 -2.53
N HIS A 15 4.73 -18.76 -1.71
CA HIS A 15 5.10 -17.80 -0.67
C HIS A 15 4.31 -17.96 0.64
N ARG A 16 3.43 -18.95 0.69
CA ARG A 16 2.58 -19.34 1.81
C ARG A 16 3.11 -20.61 2.47
N ASP A 17 4.43 -20.73 2.52
CA ASP A 17 5.06 -21.65 3.46
C ASP A 17 4.89 -21.09 4.88
N PRO A 18 4.55 -21.92 5.89
CA PRO A 18 4.50 -21.46 7.26
C PRO A 18 5.89 -20.97 7.66
N ILE A 19 6.04 -19.65 7.62
CA ILE A 19 7.24 -18.96 8.07
C ILE A 19 7.45 -19.42 9.50
N SER A 20 8.56 -20.15 9.76
CA SER A 20 8.85 -20.65 11.09
C SER A 20 8.77 -19.50 12.10
N PRO A 21 8.31 -19.72 13.35
CA PRO A 21 8.21 -18.65 14.34
C PRO A 21 9.52 -17.85 14.48
N THR A 22 10.65 -18.54 14.29
CA THR A 22 11.99 -17.96 14.23
C THR A 22 12.17 -17.03 13.03
N MET A 23 11.79 -17.44 11.83
CA MET A 23 11.88 -16.61 10.62
C MET A 23 10.91 -15.41 10.68
N ARG A 24 9.72 -15.57 11.28
CA ARG A 24 8.81 -14.44 11.59
C ARG A 24 9.49 -13.45 12.53
N GLY A 25 10.10 -13.94 13.61
CA GLY A 25 10.86 -13.12 14.56
C GLY A 25 12.02 -12.36 13.90
N ILE A 26 12.76 -13.02 12.99
CA ILE A 26 13.85 -12.38 12.23
C ILE A 26 13.31 -11.28 11.32
N MET A 27 12.23 -11.53 10.57
CA MET A 27 11.64 -10.50 9.71
C MET A 27 11.10 -9.32 10.52
N VAL A 28 10.41 -9.58 11.64
CA VAL A 28 9.98 -8.52 12.57
C VAL A 28 11.18 -7.71 13.04
N ALA A 29 12.25 -8.37 13.50
CA ALA A 29 13.45 -7.71 14.00
C ALA A 29 14.16 -6.89 12.91
N VAL A 30 14.23 -7.38 11.67
CA VAL A 30 14.80 -6.65 10.53
C VAL A 30 13.94 -5.44 10.19
N VAL A 31 12.62 -5.59 10.10
CA VAL A 31 11.72 -4.47 9.78
C VAL A 31 11.72 -3.43 10.89
N PHE A 32 11.64 -3.83 12.16
CA PHE A 32 11.76 -2.91 13.29
C PHE A 32 13.15 -2.28 13.36
N GLY A 33 14.21 -3.04 13.09
CA GLY A 33 15.59 -2.55 13.04
C GLY A 33 15.79 -1.50 11.95
N LEU A 34 15.22 -1.73 10.76
CA LEU A 34 15.21 -0.76 9.66
C LEU A 34 14.37 0.46 10.01
N ALA A 35 13.16 0.28 10.57
CA ALA A 35 12.29 1.38 10.98
C ALA A 35 12.93 2.24 12.08
N ILE A 36 13.55 1.62 13.10
CA ILE A 36 14.31 2.29 14.15
C ILE A 36 15.54 2.96 13.56
N GLY A 37 16.28 2.31 12.67
CA GLY A 37 17.45 2.87 12.00
C GLY A 37 17.09 4.12 11.18
N ILE A 38 15.98 4.07 10.45
CA ILE A 38 15.43 5.20 9.70
C ILE A 38 14.95 6.31 10.65
N PHE A 39 14.25 5.97 11.73
CA PHE A 39 13.74 6.94 12.70
C PHE A 39 14.85 7.59 13.55
N ALA A 40 15.86 6.82 13.94
CA ALA A 40 17.06 7.31 14.61
C ALA A 40 17.92 8.17 13.67
N GLY A 41 18.03 7.76 12.39
CA GLY A 41 18.60 8.57 11.32
C GLY A 41 17.84 9.88 11.12
N TYR A 42 16.50 9.84 11.16
CA TYR A 42 15.64 11.02 11.09
C TYR A 42 15.87 12.00 12.24
N ARG A 43 16.10 11.52 13.47
CA ARG A 43 16.45 12.38 14.61
C ARG A 43 17.86 12.97 14.52
N ARG A 44 18.84 12.22 13.98
CA ARG A 44 20.22 12.69 13.81
C ARG A 44 20.39 13.67 12.64
N ILE A 45 19.65 13.49 11.55
CA ILE A 45 19.76 14.28 10.32
C ILE A 45 18.71 15.40 10.32
N ARG A 46 18.74 16.24 11.36
CA ARG A 46 17.90 17.44 11.46
C ARG A 46 18.46 18.63 10.65
N ARG A 47 19.39 18.38 9.72
CA ARG A 47 20.07 19.44 8.95
C ARG A 47 20.55 18.94 7.58
N GLN A 48 20.16 19.69 6.54
CA GLN A 48 20.45 19.55 5.09
C GLN A 48 19.84 18.30 4.42
N GLY A 49 19.06 18.35 3.36
CA GLY A 49 18.59 19.42 2.49
C GLY A 49 17.86 18.79 1.29
N GLU A 50 18.40 17.71 0.70
CA GLU A 50 17.78 17.07 -0.48
C GLU A 50 17.88 15.53 -0.57
N SER A 51 18.63 14.83 0.32
CA SER A 51 18.65 13.34 0.34
C SER A 51 17.55 12.69 1.19
N ASN A 52 16.96 13.45 2.13
CA ASN A 52 16.17 12.88 3.23
C ASN A 52 14.72 12.52 2.85
N GLN A 53 14.13 13.23 1.90
CA GLN A 53 12.74 12.96 1.49
C GLN A 53 12.61 11.64 0.73
N ARG A 54 13.61 11.30 -0.10
CA ARG A 54 13.62 10.03 -0.85
C ARG A 54 13.74 8.83 0.08
N LEU A 55 14.64 8.89 1.07
CA LEU A 55 14.78 7.82 2.06
C LEU A 55 13.51 7.64 2.90
N ALA A 56 12.88 8.74 3.34
CA ALA A 56 11.61 8.68 4.06
C ALA A 56 10.47 8.12 3.20
N ALA A 57 10.44 8.44 1.91
CA ALA A 57 9.44 7.93 0.97
C ALA A 57 9.59 6.41 0.74
N VAL A 58 10.83 5.94 0.55
CA VAL A 58 11.14 4.50 0.39
C VAL A 58 10.88 3.75 1.69
N ALA A 59 11.26 4.32 2.83
CA ALA A 59 11.01 3.73 4.14
C ALA A 59 9.52 3.61 4.46
N GLY A 60 8.73 4.66 4.24
CA GLY A 60 7.28 4.62 4.44
C GLY A 60 6.62 3.59 3.55
N TYR A 61 7.04 3.53 2.28
CA TYR A 61 6.58 2.54 1.31
C TYR A 61 6.84 1.10 1.78
N ALA A 62 8.10 0.79 2.10
CA ALA A 62 8.51 -0.55 2.52
C ALA A 62 7.90 -0.93 3.87
N ALA A 63 7.87 -0.01 4.84
CA ALA A 63 7.35 -0.28 6.17
C ALA A 63 5.85 -0.60 6.12
N SER A 64 5.03 0.17 5.40
CA SER A 64 3.59 -0.10 5.31
C SER A 64 3.31 -1.48 4.72
N VAL A 65 4.01 -1.87 3.65
CA VAL A 65 3.82 -3.18 3.02
C VAL A 65 4.31 -4.32 3.91
N LEU A 66 5.55 -4.22 4.40
CA LEU A 66 6.18 -5.28 5.18
C LEU A 66 5.50 -5.49 6.54
N LEU A 67 5.09 -4.42 7.23
CA LEU A 67 4.37 -4.55 8.49
C LEU A 67 3.01 -5.23 8.29
N THR A 68 2.29 -4.94 7.20
CA THR A 68 1.03 -5.63 6.89
C THR A 68 1.27 -7.11 6.60
N LEU A 69 2.26 -7.46 5.77
CA LEU A 69 2.58 -8.87 5.48
C LEU A 69 3.03 -9.65 6.73
N ILE A 70 3.78 -9.00 7.63
CA ILE A 70 4.23 -9.63 8.88
C ILE A 70 3.08 -9.80 9.87
N ALA A 71 2.18 -8.82 9.96
CA ALA A 71 1.03 -8.88 10.86
C ALA A 71 -0.02 -9.90 10.39
N PHE A 72 -0.19 -10.04 9.07
CA PHE A 72 -1.17 -10.93 8.43
C PHE A 72 -0.46 -11.88 7.44
N PRO A 73 0.38 -12.80 7.93
CA PRO A 73 1.18 -13.67 7.06
C PRO A 73 0.33 -14.69 6.30
N ASN A 74 -0.88 -14.97 6.80
CA ASN A 74 -1.82 -15.86 6.12
C ASN A 74 -2.61 -15.14 5.03
N ASP A 75 -2.69 -13.81 5.07
CA ASP A 75 -3.53 -12.97 4.22
C ASP A 75 -2.64 -12.00 3.44
N ALA A 76 -1.74 -12.56 2.63
CA ALA A 76 -0.75 -11.82 1.85
C ALA A 76 -1.41 -10.79 0.92
N GLU A 77 -2.66 -11.03 0.49
CA GLU A 77 -3.45 -10.12 -0.32
C GLU A 77 -3.57 -8.72 0.32
N LEU A 78 -3.55 -8.61 1.66
CA LEU A 78 -3.62 -7.34 2.38
C LEU A 78 -2.38 -6.50 2.12
N GLY A 79 -1.20 -7.10 2.29
CA GLY A 79 0.08 -6.43 2.04
C GLY A 79 0.28 -6.08 0.57
N LEU A 80 -0.11 -6.97 -0.34
CA LEU A 80 -0.04 -6.73 -1.78
C LEU A 80 -1.03 -5.65 -2.25
N THR A 81 -2.18 -5.52 -1.59
CA THR A 81 -3.12 -4.41 -1.83
C THR A 81 -2.52 -3.07 -1.43
N VAL A 82 -1.86 -3.00 -0.27
CA VAL A 82 -1.13 -1.80 0.17
C VAL A 82 -0.03 -1.44 -0.83
N LEU A 83 0.71 -2.45 -1.30
CA LEU A 83 1.75 -2.29 -2.30
C LEU A 83 1.19 -1.72 -3.61
N ALA A 84 0.04 -2.24 -4.06
CA ALA A 84 -0.65 -1.76 -5.26
C ALA A 84 -1.03 -0.28 -5.15
N ILE A 85 -1.64 0.13 -4.03
CA ILE A 85 -2.07 1.52 -3.80
C ILE A 85 -0.86 2.46 -3.81
N LEU A 86 0.21 2.10 -3.12
CA LEU A 86 1.42 2.92 -3.08
C LEU A 86 2.15 2.96 -4.43
N ALA A 87 2.10 1.88 -5.21
CA ALA A 87 2.77 1.81 -6.51
C ALA A 87 2.03 2.54 -7.63
N PHE A 88 0.70 2.39 -7.69
CA PHE A 88 -0.12 2.87 -8.80
C PHE A 88 -0.93 4.12 -8.46
N GLY A 89 -1.26 4.34 -7.19
CA GLY A 89 -2.07 5.47 -6.74
C GLY A 89 -1.42 6.81 -7.06
N ASP A 90 -0.26 7.12 -6.47
CA ASP A 90 0.41 8.41 -6.69
C ASP A 90 0.88 8.61 -8.14
N GLY A 91 1.36 7.53 -8.78
CA GLY A 91 1.77 7.56 -10.19
C GLY A 91 0.62 7.94 -11.12
N SER A 92 -0.55 7.29 -10.96
CA SER A 92 -1.74 7.62 -11.75
C SER A 92 -2.32 8.99 -11.40
N ALA A 93 -2.26 9.41 -10.14
CA ALA A 93 -2.68 10.74 -9.73
C ALA A 93 -1.84 11.86 -10.37
N THR A 94 -0.52 11.66 -10.38
CA THR A 94 0.42 12.60 -10.98
C THR A 94 0.24 12.66 -12.49
N LEU A 95 0.20 11.51 -13.17
CA LEU A 95 -0.03 11.45 -14.62
C LEU A 95 -1.38 12.05 -15.00
N GLY A 96 -2.46 11.69 -14.31
CA GLY A 96 -3.79 12.25 -14.54
C GLY A 96 -3.83 13.76 -14.34
N GLY A 97 -3.18 14.25 -13.29
CA GLY A 97 -3.09 15.68 -13.01
C GLY A 97 -2.30 16.47 -14.06
N LEU A 98 -1.28 15.86 -14.65
CA LEU A 98 -0.45 16.48 -15.71
C LEU A 98 -1.11 16.39 -17.09
N LEU A 99 -1.68 15.24 -17.45
CA LEU A 99 -2.20 14.97 -18.78
C LEU A 99 -3.64 15.50 -18.97
N ILE A 100 -4.50 15.32 -17.99
CA ILE A 100 -5.91 15.74 -18.06
C ILE A 100 -6.06 17.18 -17.54
N GLY A 101 -5.24 17.59 -16.56
CA GLY A 101 -5.30 18.93 -15.99
C GLY A 101 -6.60 19.18 -15.21
N GLY A 102 -7.18 20.38 -15.33
CA GLY A 102 -8.46 20.70 -14.70
C GLY A 102 -8.36 21.38 -13.33
N PRO A 103 -9.50 21.55 -12.63
CA PRO A 103 -9.58 22.35 -11.41
C PRO A 103 -8.72 21.76 -10.28
N LYS A 104 -8.15 22.65 -9.47
CA LYS A 104 -7.46 22.27 -8.24
C LYS A 104 -8.47 21.89 -7.15
N LEU A 105 -8.08 20.98 -6.27
CA LEU A 105 -8.93 20.63 -5.13
C LEU A 105 -9.15 21.85 -4.22
N PRO A 106 -10.37 22.07 -3.69
CA PRO A 106 -10.68 23.23 -2.86
C PRO A 106 -9.78 23.37 -1.62
N TRP A 107 -9.41 22.24 -1.02
CA TRP A 107 -8.57 22.17 0.18
C TRP A 107 -7.08 21.99 -0.10
N ASN A 108 -6.68 21.68 -1.34
CA ASN A 108 -5.28 21.49 -1.70
C ASN A 108 -4.99 21.95 -3.13
N ARG A 109 -4.48 23.18 -3.25
CA ARG A 109 -4.16 23.79 -4.55
C ARG A 109 -3.03 23.09 -5.31
N LYS A 110 -2.25 22.23 -4.66
CA LYS A 110 -1.18 21.45 -5.31
C LYS A 110 -1.73 20.23 -6.06
N LYS A 111 -2.90 19.73 -5.68
CA LYS A 111 -3.52 18.53 -6.28
C LYS A 111 -4.70 18.93 -7.19
N THR A 112 -4.97 18.12 -8.20
CA THR A 112 -6.05 18.33 -9.17
C THR A 112 -7.20 17.35 -8.92
N VAL A 113 -8.40 17.74 -9.32
CA VAL A 113 -9.58 16.85 -9.32
C VAL A 113 -9.33 15.62 -10.22
N SER A 114 -8.74 15.82 -11.39
CA SER A 114 -8.38 14.73 -12.31
C SER A 114 -7.41 13.73 -11.71
N GLY A 115 -6.37 14.19 -11.00
CA GLY A 115 -5.41 13.33 -10.33
C GLY A 115 -6.07 12.51 -9.22
N PHE A 116 -6.97 13.12 -8.45
CA PHE A 116 -7.74 12.40 -7.44
C PHE A 116 -8.58 11.26 -8.05
N PHE A 117 -9.31 11.51 -9.14
CA PHE A 117 -10.09 10.45 -9.80
C PHE A 117 -9.21 9.40 -10.49
N CYS A 118 -8.06 9.79 -11.04
CA CYS A 118 -7.10 8.82 -11.60
C CYS A 118 -6.55 7.89 -10.51
N PHE A 119 -6.24 8.41 -9.32
CA PHE A 119 -5.89 7.59 -8.16
C PHE A 119 -7.01 6.58 -7.87
N LEU A 120 -8.25 7.05 -7.75
CA LEU A 120 -9.39 6.20 -7.41
C LEU A 120 -9.60 5.08 -8.43
N ILE A 121 -9.61 5.44 -9.71
CA ILE A 121 -9.95 4.50 -10.79
C ILE A 121 -8.79 3.54 -11.02
N VAL A 122 -7.58 4.05 -11.25
CA VAL A 122 -6.42 3.20 -11.59
C VAL A 122 -5.88 2.51 -10.34
N GLY A 123 -5.64 3.27 -9.27
CA GLY A 123 -5.18 2.70 -8.00
C GLY A 123 -6.19 1.72 -7.40
N GLY A 124 -7.49 2.05 -7.42
CA GLY A 124 -8.55 1.16 -6.96
C GLY A 124 -8.70 -0.10 -7.83
N ALA A 125 -8.63 0.03 -9.16
CA ALA A 125 -8.68 -1.14 -10.05
C ALA A 125 -7.47 -2.06 -9.83
N MET A 126 -6.26 -1.52 -9.74
CA MET A 126 -5.05 -2.31 -9.49
C MET A 126 -5.07 -2.97 -8.11
N ALA A 127 -5.46 -2.23 -7.07
CA ALA A 127 -5.61 -2.76 -5.72
C ALA A 127 -6.62 -3.92 -5.67
N SER A 128 -7.79 -3.75 -6.29
CA SER A 128 -8.83 -4.77 -6.34
C SER A 128 -8.39 -5.98 -7.17
N PHE A 129 -7.73 -5.76 -8.30
CA PHE A 129 -7.24 -6.85 -9.16
C PHE A 129 -6.15 -7.66 -8.47
N ILE A 130 -5.21 -7.00 -7.78
CA ILE A 130 -4.13 -7.66 -7.04
C ILE A 130 -4.70 -8.45 -5.86
N TYR A 131 -5.62 -7.86 -5.09
CA TYR A 131 -6.32 -8.57 -4.02
C TYR A 131 -7.00 -9.84 -4.57
N TRP A 132 -7.80 -9.69 -5.63
CA TRP A 132 -8.53 -10.81 -6.21
C TRP A 132 -7.59 -11.89 -6.74
N GLY A 133 -6.58 -11.50 -7.52
CA GLY A 133 -5.64 -12.43 -8.12
C GLY A 133 -4.81 -13.18 -7.08
N GLU A 134 -4.42 -12.54 -5.97
CA GLU A 134 -3.74 -13.24 -4.88
C GLU A 134 -4.61 -14.35 -4.28
N THR A 135 -5.91 -14.11 -4.13
CA THR A 135 -6.83 -15.13 -3.60
C THR A 135 -7.26 -16.19 -4.62
N GLN A 136 -6.94 -16.05 -5.91
CA GLN A 136 -7.46 -16.91 -6.99
C GLN A 136 -6.36 -17.61 -7.79
N MET A 137 -5.26 -16.92 -8.03
CA MET A 137 -4.17 -17.35 -8.90
C MET A 137 -2.97 -17.89 -8.11
N ASN A 138 -2.82 -17.52 -6.83
CA ASN A 138 -1.79 -18.09 -5.98
C ASN A 138 -2.07 -19.60 -5.80
N PRO A 139 -1.14 -20.50 -6.17
CA PRO A 139 -1.28 -21.95 -5.99
C PRO A 139 -1.54 -22.39 -4.55
N GLU A 140 -1.16 -21.56 -3.57
CA GLU A 140 -1.33 -21.81 -2.14
C GLU A 140 -2.51 -21.03 -1.54
N ALA A 141 -3.35 -20.41 -2.36
CA ALA A 141 -4.60 -19.81 -1.90
C ALA A 141 -5.47 -20.88 -1.22
N VAL A 142 -5.97 -20.57 -0.04
CA VAL A 142 -6.81 -21.46 0.78
C VAL A 142 -8.19 -20.85 0.83
N PRO A 143 -9.27 -21.65 0.72
CA PRO A 143 -10.63 -21.13 0.82
C PRO A 143 -10.90 -20.37 2.13
N PRO A 144 -11.80 -19.37 2.11
CA PRO A 144 -12.65 -18.99 0.98
C PRO A 144 -11.94 -18.07 -0.02
N PHE A 145 -12.03 -18.41 -1.31
CA PHE A 145 -11.52 -17.56 -2.38
C PHE A 145 -12.36 -16.28 -2.48
N ALA A 146 -11.72 -15.12 -2.61
CA ALA A 146 -12.44 -13.87 -2.62
C ALA A 146 -13.25 -13.70 -3.90
N THR A 147 -14.52 -13.32 -3.74
CA THR A 147 -15.35 -12.90 -4.88
C THR A 147 -14.83 -11.58 -5.45
N ILE A 148 -15.12 -11.30 -6.73
CA ILE A 148 -14.82 -10.01 -7.33
C ILE A 148 -15.43 -8.84 -6.55
N ARG A 149 -16.61 -9.05 -5.94
CA ARG A 149 -17.27 -8.07 -5.08
C ARG A 149 -16.43 -7.78 -3.84
N THR A 150 -15.93 -8.81 -3.15
CA THR A 150 -15.06 -8.65 -1.98
C THR A 150 -13.82 -7.87 -2.33
N ALA A 151 -13.17 -8.22 -3.45
CA ALA A 151 -11.97 -7.55 -3.92
C ALA A 151 -12.21 -6.07 -4.27
N LEU A 152 -13.31 -5.76 -4.97
CA LEU A 152 -13.70 -4.39 -5.29
C LEU A 152 -13.99 -3.57 -4.03
N ILE A 153 -14.62 -4.15 -3.01
CA ILE A 153 -14.88 -3.45 -1.75
C ILE A 153 -13.57 -3.20 -1.00
N CYS A 154 -12.73 -4.22 -0.82
CA CYS A 154 -11.49 -4.10 -0.05
C CYS A 154 -10.49 -3.15 -0.75
N GLY A 155 -10.18 -3.42 -2.01
CA GLY A 155 -9.26 -2.60 -2.81
C GLY A 155 -9.81 -1.20 -3.10
N GLY A 156 -11.10 -1.10 -3.44
CA GLY A 156 -11.76 0.17 -3.74
C GLY A 156 -11.87 1.10 -2.54
N LEU A 157 -12.28 0.59 -1.37
CA LEU A 157 -12.34 1.41 -0.15
C LEU A 157 -10.95 1.84 0.32
N ALA A 158 -9.97 0.94 0.27
CA ALA A 158 -8.58 1.27 0.60
C ALA A 158 -8.04 2.37 -0.33
N ALA A 159 -8.28 2.28 -1.64
CA ALA A 159 -7.90 3.31 -2.60
C ALA A 159 -8.66 4.63 -2.38
N LEU A 160 -9.94 4.58 -2.01
CA LEU A 160 -10.74 5.76 -1.71
C LEU A 160 -10.18 6.55 -0.53
N LEU A 161 -9.97 5.90 0.60
CA LEU A 161 -9.45 6.57 1.80
C LEU A 161 -7.99 7.00 1.62
N ALA A 162 -7.19 6.20 0.90
CA ALA A 162 -5.85 6.59 0.47
C ALA A 162 -5.86 7.87 -0.37
N ALA A 163 -6.71 7.97 -1.39
CA ALA A 163 -6.82 9.16 -2.24
C ALA A 163 -7.26 10.40 -1.46
N VAL A 164 -8.18 10.24 -0.51
CA VAL A 164 -8.60 11.34 0.40
C VAL A 164 -7.40 11.81 1.23
N VAL A 165 -6.63 10.88 1.80
CA VAL A 165 -5.46 11.21 2.61
C VAL A 165 -4.35 11.86 1.78
N GLU A 166 -4.10 11.35 0.58
CA GLU A 166 -3.19 11.92 -0.42
C GLU A 166 -3.59 13.34 -0.83
N SER A 167 -4.89 13.62 -0.84
CA SER A 167 -5.40 14.95 -1.19
C SER A 167 -5.20 16.00 -0.11
N ILE A 168 -5.01 15.61 1.15
CA ILE A 168 -4.92 16.53 2.29
C ILE A 168 -3.50 17.13 2.36
N PRO A 169 -3.37 18.47 2.46
CA PRO A 169 -2.07 19.11 2.59
C PRO A 169 -1.42 18.74 3.92
N SER A 170 -0.23 18.15 3.89
CA SER A 170 0.51 17.75 5.09
C SER A 170 2.00 18.03 4.94
N ARG A 171 2.69 18.06 6.10
CA ARG A 171 4.15 18.10 6.20
C ARG A 171 4.76 16.70 6.37
N ILE A 172 3.93 15.71 6.69
CA ILE A 172 4.33 14.30 6.80
C ILE A 172 4.38 13.71 5.37
N ASN A 173 5.35 12.84 5.11
CA ASN A 173 5.50 12.17 3.82
C ASN A 173 4.22 11.41 3.43
N ASP A 174 3.75 11.64 2.21
CA ASP A 174 2.47 11.12 1.73
C ASP A 174 2.44 9.59 1.66
N ASN A 175 3.54 8.93 1.28
CA ASN A 175 3.62 7.46 1.25
C ASN A 175 3.39 6.82 2.62
N VAL A 176 3.84 7.47 3.70
CA VAL A 176 3.62 6.96 5.07
C VAL A 176 2.14 7.02 5.42
N ARG A 177 1.49 8.16 5.12
CA ARG A 177 0.09 8.40 5.47
C ARG A 177 -0.84 7.53 4.62
N VAL A 178 -0.60 7.49 3.31
CA VAL A 178 -1.33 6.68 2.33
C VAL A 178 -1.16 5.20 2.65
N GLY A 179 0.06 4.74 2.89
CA GLY A 179 0.33 3.34 3.19
C GLY A 179 -0.35 2.87 4.47
N ALA A 180 -0.28 3.68 5.54
CA ALA A 180 -0.95 3.37 6.80
C ALA A 180 -2.48 3.32 6.67
N VAL A 181 -3.08 4.25 5.95
CA VAL A 181 -4.54 4.30 5.75
C VAL A 181 -5.01 3.17 4.83
N ALA A 182 -4.26 2.88 3.78
CA ALA A 182 -4.52 1.73 2.92
C ALA A 182 -4.49 0.42 3.71
N ALA A 183 -3.45 0.22 4.53
CA ALA A 183 -3.29 -0.96 5.39
C ALA A 183 -4.45 -1.10 6.39
N ALA A 184 -4.75 -0.05 7.14
CA ALA A 184 -5.84 -0.06 8.11
C ALA A 184 -7.18 -0.37 7.42
N THR A 185 -7.45 0.27 6.28
CA THR A 185 -8.71 0.11 5.57
C THR A 185 -8.87 -1.30 5.01
N VAL A 186 -7.85 -1.84 4.33
CA VAL A 186 -7.94 -3.19 3.74
C VAL A 186 -8.08 -4.25 4.83
N VAL A 187 -7.35 -4.12 5.95
CA VAL A 187 -7.45 -5.04 7.09
C VAL A 187 -8.86 -5.01 7.70
N ILE A 188 -9.39 -3.82 7.99
CA ILE A 188 -10.72 -3.67 8.60
C ILE A 188 -11.81 -4.20 7.66
N THR A 189 -11.72 -3.88 6.36
CA THR A 189 -12.73 -4.29 5.38
C THR A 189 -12.67 -5.78 5.09
N HIS A 190 -11.46 -6.36 4.98
CA HIS A 190 -11.26 -7.81 4.88
C HIS A 190 -11.87 -8.52 6.09
N ALA A 191 -11.49 -8.11 7.31
CA ALA A 191 -11.98 -8.74 8.54
C ALA A 191 -13.52 -8.67 8.66
N ALA A 192 -14.13 -7.57 8.22
CA ALA A 192 -15.58 -7.39 8.25
C ALA A 192 -16.35 -8.25 7.22
N ILE A 193 -15.73 -8.60 6.09
CA ILE A 193 -16.40 -9.31 4.98
C ILE A 193 -16.06 -10.80 4.96
N VAL A 194 -14.79 -11.13 5.19
CA VAL A 194 -14.24 -12.49 5.10
C VAL A 194 -14.21 -13.17 6.47
N GLY A 195 -14.07 -12.39 7.54
CA GLY A 195 -13.85 -12.87 8.91
C GLY A 195 -12.41 -12.58 9.37
N GLY A 196 -12.16 -12.72 10.67
CA GLY A 196 -10.81 -12.56 11.22
C GLY A 196 -9.92 -13.76 10.92
N SER A 197 -8.68 -13.49 10.53
CA SER A 197 -7.56 -14.44 10.38
C SER A 197 -7.12 -15.04 11.71
#